data_AF-A0A542ARG5-F1
#
_entry.id   AF-A0A542ARG5-F1
#
_cell.length_a   1.000
_cell.length_b   1.000
_cell.length_c   1.000
_cell.angle_alpha   90.00
_cell.angle_beta   90.00
_cell.angle_gamma   90.00
#
_symmetry.space_group_name_H-M   'P 1'
#
loop_
_entity.id
_entity.type
_entity.pdbx_description
1 polymer ?
#
loop_
_entity_poly.entity_id
_entity_poly.type
_entity_poly.pdbx_seq_one_letter_code
_entity_poly.pdbx_strand_id
1 'polypeptide(L)' 'MDTNKVTVIANSTAEGMSVIDIDIFVGSRNMHIQATRRFIDEINKVPFLNEEKIKSAITRKFGISKDNISFR' A
#
# COMPACT_ATOMS: atom_id res chain seq x y z
N MET A 1 -13.79 -13.92 10.68
CA MET A 1 -12.97 -12.74 11.02
C MET A 1 -12.74 -11.99 9.74
N ASP A 2 -13.33 -10.81 9.60
CA ASP A 2 -13.20 -10.04 8.38
C ASP A 2 -11.85 -9.31 8.40
N THR A 3 -10.87 -9.89 7.70
CA THR A 3 -9.51 -9.36 7.67
C THR A 3 -9.40 -8.25 6.63
N ASN A 4 -8.94 -7.06 7.05
CA ASN A 4 -8.61 -6.00 6.12
C ASN A 4 -7.44 -6.43 5.23
N LYS A 5 -7.56 -6.24 3.92
CA LYS A 5 -6.53 -6.58 2.93
C LYS A 5 -6.15 -5.36 2.13
N VAL A 6 -4.90 -5.30 1.68
CA VAL A 6 -4.40 -4.24 0.82
C VAL A 6 -3.71 -4.85 -0.38
N THR A 7 -4.02 -4.33 -1.56
CA THR A 7 -3.30 -4.64 -2.79
C THR A 7 -2.61 -3.38 -3.27
N VAL A 8 -1.29 -3.44 -3.38
CA VAL A 8 -0.46 -2.37 -3.91
C VAL A 8 -0.17 -2.67 -5.37
N ILE A 9 -0.45 -1.71 -6.25
CA ILE A 9 -0.07 -1.77 -7.66
C ILE A 9 1.20 -0.94 -7.81
N ALA A 10 2.32 -1.57 -8.14
CA ALA A 10 3.61 -0.90 -8.21
C ALA A 10 4.50 -1.47 -9.31
N ASN A 11 5.31 -0.59 -9.91
CA ASN A 11 6.33 -0.99 -10.87
C ASN A 11 7.73 -0.98 -10.24
N SER A 12 8.58 -1.90 -10.68
CA SER A 12 10.02 -1.83 -10.42
C SER A 12 10.68 -0.88 -11.42
N THR A 13 11.58 -0.03 -10.94
CA THR A 13 12.36 0.95 -11.71
C THR A 13 13.84 0.83 -11.35
N ALA A 14 14.72 1.50 -12.12
CA ALA A 14 16.15 1.53 -11.83
C ALA A 14 16.49 2.17 -10.47
N GLU A 15 15.60 3.00 -9.93
CA GLU A 15 15.78 3.74 -8.67
C GLU A 15 15.02 3.12 -7.48
N GLY A 16 14.42 1.94 -7.67
CA GLY A 16 13.55 1.26 -6.70
C GLY A 16 12.13 1.06 -7.22
N MET A 17 11.15 0.96 -6.33
CA MET A 17 9.75 0.81 -6.70
C MET A 17 9.05 2.15 -6.93
N SER A 18 8.01 2.16 -7.75
CA SER A 18 7.10 3.27 -7.95
C SER A 18 5.66 2.78 -7.79
N VAL A 19 4.96 3.30 -6.78
CA VAL A 19 3.57 2.94 -6.48
C VAL A 19 2.63 3.70 -7.41
N ILE A 20 1.75 2.97 -8.09
CA ILE A 20 0.74 3.52 -8.99
C ILE A 20 -0.57 3.71 -8.24
N ASP A 21 -1.00 2.68 -7.51
CA ASP A 21 -2.26 2.68 -6.77
C ASP A 21 -2.19 1.77 -5.54
N ILE A 22 -3.09 1.99 -4.59
CA ILE A 22 -3.24 1.17 -3.39
C ILE A 22 -4.73 0.97 -3.11
N ASP A 23 -5.17 -0.27 -3.31
CA ASP A 23 -6.54 -0.71 -3.06
C ASP A 23 -6.65 -1.32 -1.66
N ILE A 24 -7.60 -0.85 -0.86
CA ILE A 24 -7.81 -1.25 0.53
C ILE A 24 -9.19 -1.86 0.66
N PHE A 25 -9.24 -3.15 0.98
CA PHE A 25 -10.46 -3.88 1.28
C PHE A 25 -10.66 -3.97 2.79
N VAL A 26 -11.72 -3.33 3.29
CA VAL A 26 -12.13 -3.37 4.69
C VAL A 26 -13.18 -4.45 4.86
N GLY A 27 -12.73 -5.62 5.34
CA GLY A 27 -13.59 -6.80 5.40
C GLY A 27 -14.83 -6.59 6.26
N SER A 28 -14.69 -5.93 7.42
CA SER A 28 -15.78 -5.77 8.41
C SER A 28 -16.97 -4.97 7.89
N ARG A 29 -16.79 -4.23 6.79
CA ARG A 29 -17.81 -3.40 6.15
C ARG A 29 -18.04 -3.78 4.68
N ASN A 30 -17.39 -4.85 4.20
CA ASN A 30 -17.33 -5.22 2.79
C ASN A 30 -17.07 -4.00 1.87
N MET A 31 -16.14 -3.15 2.29
CA MET A 31 -15.92 -1.83 1.69
C MET A 31 -14.59 -1.82 0.95
N HIS A 32 -14.60 -1.25 -0.24
CA HIS A 32 -13.40 -1.00 -1.04
C HIS A 32 -13.06 0.49 -1.00
N ILE A 33 -11.83 0.82 -0.64
CA ILE A 33 -11.33 2.18 -0.51
C ILE A 33 -10.03 2.27 -1.29
N GLN A 34 -9.87 3.31 -2.11
CA GLN A 34 -8.58 3.61 -2.73
C GLN A 34 -7.79 4.60 -1.88
N ALA A 35 -6.47 4.41 -1.81
CA ALA A 35 -5.62 5.41 -1.21
C ALA A 35 -5.69 6.72 -1.98
N THR A 36 -5.53 7.83 -1.26
CA THR A 36 -5.50 9.13 -1.91
C THR A 36 -4.21 9.30 -2.71
N ARG A 37 -4.29 9.98 -3.86
CA ARG A 37 -3.12 10.32 -4.68
C ARG A 37 -2.01 11.00 -3.88
N ARG A 38 -2.39 11.91 -2.96
CA ARG A 38 -1.44 12.57 -2.04
C ARG A 38 -0.63 11.57 -1.22
N PHE A 39 -1.24 10.48 -0.76
CA PHE A 39 -0.52 9.46 -0.01
C PHE A 39 0.46 8.67 -0.88
N ILE A 40 0.03 8.33 -2.09
CA ILE A 40 0.88 7.64 -3.08
C ILE A 40 2.09 8.51 -3.42
N ASP A 41 1.87 9.81 -3.66
CA ASP A 41 2.94 10.78 -3.91
C ASP A 41 3.89 10.93 -2.71
N GLU A 42 3.38 10.85 -1.48
CA GLU A 42 4.20 10.84 -0.26
C GLU A 42 5.08 9.57 -0.15
N ILE A 43 4.56 8.40 -0.51
CA ILE A 43 5.33 7.15 -0.53
C ILE A 43 6.43 7.20 -1.61
N ASN A 44 6.09 7.66 -2.82
CA ASN A 44 7.01 7.71 -3.95
C ASN A 44 8.15 8.72 -3.76
N LYS A 45 8.06 9.63 -2.80
CA LYS A 45 9.17 10.53 -2.43
C LYS A 45 10.30 9.83 -1.65
N VAL A 46 10.08 8.61 -1.18
CA VAL A 46 11.10 7.87 -0.41
C VAL A 46 12.18 7.35 -1.36
N PRO A 47 13.46 7.74 -1.18
CA PRO A 47 14.55 7.23 -2.01
C PRO A 47 14.71 5.72 -1.87
N PHE A 48 15.02 5.05 -2.99
CA PHE A 48 15.20 3.59 -3.05
C PHE A 48 14.02 2.85 -2.43
N LEU A 49 12.81 3.21 -2.84
CA LEU A 49 11.58 2.62 -2.34
C LEU A 49 11.57 1.11 -2.60
N ASN A 50 11.13 0.32 -1.62
CA ASN A 50 11.03 -1.13 -1.71
C ASN A 50 9.75 -1.61 -1.01
N GLU A 51 9.39 -2.88 -1.19
CA GLU A 51 8.17 -3.44 -0.62
C GLU A 51 8.08 -3.23 0.90
N GLU A 52 9.18 -3.41 1.62
CA GLU A 52 9.19 -3.30 3.08
C GLU A 52 8.90 -1.88 3.57
N LYS A 53 9.43 -0.86 2.88
CA LYS A 53 9.14 0.55 3.11
C LYS A 53 7.67 0.86 2.80
N ILE A 54 7.14 0.33 1.70
CA ILE A 54 5.74 0.51 1.29
C ILE A 54 4.81 -0.12 2.33
N LYS A 55 5.04 -1.39 2.69
CA LYS A 55 4.29 -2.11 3.73
C LYS A 55 4.30 -1.33 5.04
N SER A 56 5.46 -0.84 5.46
CA SER A 56 5.59 -0.05 6.69
C SER A 56 4.80 1.26 6.66
N ALA A 57 4.79 1.97 5.51
CA ALA A 57 3.99 3.18 5.34
C ALA A 57 2.48 2.91 5.42
N ILE A 58 2.02 1.84 4.77
CA ILE A 58 0.60 1.42 4.79
C ILE A 58 0.19 0.99 6.19
N THR A 59 0.99 0.16 6.87
CA THR A 59 0.74 -0.26 8.26
C THR A 59 0.64 0.94 9.19
N ARG A 60 1.55 1.92 9.07
CA ARG A 60 1.52 3.13 9.90
C ARG A 60 0.27 3.99 9.66
N LYS A 61 -0.22 4.07 8.42
CA LYS A 61 -1.37 4.93 8.07
C LYS A 61 -2.72 4.28 8.35
N PHE A 62 -2.86 3.00 8.05
CA PHE A 62 -4.14 2.31 8.07
C PHE A 62 -4.26 1.26 9.18
N GLY A 63 -3.19 0.98 9.93
CA GLY A 63 -3.19 -0.03 10.99
C GLY A 63 -3.30 -1.47 10.47
N ILE A 64 -2.94 -1.71 9.21
CA ILE A 64 -3.07 -3.03 8.56
C ILE A 64 -1.77 -3.81 8.71
N SER A 65 -1.86 -5.06 9.16
CA SER A 65 -0.68 -5.96 9.26
C SER A 65 0.00 -6.12 7.90
N LYS A 66 1.34 -6.18 7.91
CA LYS A 66 2.16 -6.40 6.71
C LYS A 66 1.79 -7.69 5.98
N ASP A 67 1.35 -8.72 6.71
CA ASP A 67 0.93 -10.02 6.17
C ASP A 67 -0.32 -9.92 5.28
N ASN A 68 -1.09 -8.84 5.42
CA ASN A 68 -2.30 -8.60 4.63
C ASN A 68 -2.07 -7.64 3.46
N ILE A 69 -0.81 -7.32 3.14
CA ILE A 69 -0.43 -6.42 2.06
C ILE A 69 0.22 -7.23 0.94
N SER A 70 -0.45 -7.32 -0.20
CA SER A 70 0.04 -7.97 -1.42
C SER A 70 0.44 -6.95 -2.48
N PHE A 71 1.35 -7.34 -3.37
CA PHE A 71 1.83 -6.52 -4.48
C PHE A 71 1.39 -7.14 -5.81
N ARG A 72 1.07 -6.28 -6.77
CA ARG A 72 0.74 -6.64 -8.14
C ARG A 72 1.60 -5.84 -9.12
#